data_AF-A0A955N6M7-F1
#
_entry.id   AF-A0A955N6M7-F1
#
_cell.length_a   1.000
_cell.length_b   1.000
_cell.length_c   1.000
_cell.angle_alpha   90.00
_cell.angle_beta   90.00
_cell.angle_gamma   90.00
#
_symmetry.space_group_name_H-M   'P 1'
#
loop_
_entity.id
_entity.type
_entity.pdbx_description
1 polymer ?
#
loop_
_entity_poly.entity_id
_entity_poly.type
_entity_poly.pdbx_seq_one_letter_code
_entity_poly.pdbx_strand_id
1 'polypeptide(L)' 'MSNGIHRFVLLGLVVAFIVSLDQVTKYYIASSMYLHESIPIIPGYFSLTYIRNPGAAFGIMGTT' A
#
# COMPACT_ATOMS: atom_id res chain seq x y z
N MET A 1 -18.89 0.86 31.02
CA MET A 1 -19.22 1.36 29.66
C MET A 1 -18.04 2.06 28.94
N SER A 2 -16.86 2.29 29.55
CA SER A 2 -15.75 2.99 28.84
C SER A 2 -14.87 2.08 27.95
N ASN A 3 -14.81 0.77 28.21
CA ASN A 3 -13.95 -0.16 27.45
C ASN A 3 -14.23 -0.21 25.94
N GLY A 4 -15.47 0.09 25.52
CA GLY A 4 -15.83 0.13 24.10
C GLY A 4 -15.14 1.28 23.37
N ILE A 5 -15.12 2.47 23.96
CA ILE A 5 -14.52 3.67 23.36
C ILE A 5 -13.01 3.49 23.18
N HIS A 6 -12.31 2.97 24.19
CA HIS A 6 -10.86 2.72 24.08
C HIS A 6 -10.52 1.73 22.96
N ARG A 7 -11.34 0.69 22.76
CA ARG A 7 -11.18 -0.25 21.65
C ARG A 7 -11.32 0.44 20.30
N PHE A 8 -12.34 1.28 20.11
CA PHE A 8 -12.52 2.01 18.86
C PHE A 8 -11.39 3.02 18.61
N VAL A 9 -10.89 3.70 19.64
CA VAL A 9 -9.73 4.59 19.52
C VAL A 9 -8.49 3.82 19.11
N LEU A 10 -8.20 2.68 19.74
CA LEU A 10 -7.07 1.83 19.37
C LEU A 10 -7.19 1.34 17.92
N LEU A 11 -8.37 0.88 17.50
CA LEU A 11 -8.62 0.47 16.11
C LEU A 11 -8.42 1.63 15.14
N GLY A 12 -8.89 2.83 15.49
CA GLY A 12 -8.70 4.04 14.69
C GLY A 12 -7.22 4.39 14.52
N LEU A 13 -6.43 4.30 15.58
CA LEU A 13 -4.98 4.54 15.53
C LEU A 13 -4.26 3.49 14.67
N VAL A 14 -4.64 2.22 14.77
CA VAL A 14 -4.07 1.15 13.93
C VAL A 14 -4.38 1.38 12.46
N VAL A 15 -5.63 1.73 12.12
CA VAL A 15 -6.01 2.05 10.74
C VAL A 15 -5.24 3.26 10.22
N ALA A 16 -5.18 4.34 11.00
CA ALA A 16 -4.45 5.54 10.62
C ALA A 16 -2.96 5.26 10.38
N PHE A 17 -2.34 4.44 11.23
CA PHE A 17 -0.96 4.02 11.08
C PHE A 17 -0.73 3.21 9.79
N ILE A 18 -1.56 2.20 9.53
CA ILE A 18 -1.46 1.36 8.33
C ILE A 18 -1.64 2.20 7.06
N VAL A 19 -2.67 3.05 7.00
CA VAL A 19 -2.92 3.93 5.85
C VAL A 19 -1.76 4.90 5.64
N SER A 20 -1.21 5.45 6.72
CA SER A 20 -0.07 6.36 6.63
C SER A 20 1.16 5.64 6.07
N LEU A 21 1.48 4.44 6.56
CA LEU A 21 2.59 3.64 6.05
C LEU A 21 2.41 3.25 4.57
N ASP A 22 1.20 2.85 4.19
CA ASP A 22 0.87 2.51 2.81
C ASP A 22 1.09 3.69 1.86
N GLN A 23 0.57 4.87 2.22
CA GLN A 23 0.69 6.08 1.40
C GLN A 23 2.13 6.60 1.32
N VAL A 24 2.88 6.57 2.43
CA VAL A 24 4.30 6.94 2.45
C VAL A 24 5.12 6.00 1.57
N THR A 25 4.87 4.69 1.65
CA THR A 25 5.56 3.70 0.82
C THR A 25 5.27 3.92 -0.66
N LYS A 26 4.00 4.10 -1.04
CA LYS A 26 3.60 4.37 -2.43
C LYS A 26 4.23 5.65 -2.96
N TYR A 27 4.27 6.72 -2.16
CA TYR A 27 4.90 7.97 -2.53
C TYR A 27 6.41 7.77 -2.77
N TYR A 28 7.08 7.08 -1.86
CA TYR A 28 8.50 6.75 -1.99
C TYR A 28 8.78 6.00 -3.29
N ILE A 29 8.04 4.93 -3.58
CA ILE A 29 8.20 4.15 -4.82
C ILE A 29 7.95 5.00 -6.06
N ALA A 30 6.89 5.81 -6.07
CA ALA A 30 6.57 6.68 -7.19
C ALA A 30 7.63 7.77 -7.44
N SER A 31 8.37 8.17 -6.41
CA SER A 31 9.43 9.19 -6.50
C SER A 31 10.82 8.61 -6.82
N SER A 32 11.04 7.31 -6.57
CA SER A 32 12.37 6.69 -6.61
C SER A 32 12.52 5.61 -7.68
N MET A 33 11.42 5.08 -8.23
CA MET A 33 11.44 4.02 -9.23
C MET A 33 10.76 4.46 -10.53
N TYR A 34 11.27 3.94 -11.66
CA TYR A 34 10.59 4.05 -12.95
C TYR A 34 9.42 3.05 -13.01
N LEU A 35 8.37 3.40 -13.77
CA LEU A 35 7.24 2.48 -13.96
C LEU A 35 7.72 1.17 -14.61
N HIS A 36 7.28 0.04 -14.06
CA HIS A 36 7.71 -1.33 -14.40
C HIS A 36 9.14 -1.71 -14.00
N GLU A 37 9.87 -0.83 -13.30
CA GLU A 37 11.14 -1.20 -12.70
C GLU A 37 10.95 -2.28 -11.64
N SER A 38 11.87 -3.25 -11.61
CA SER A 38 11.91 -4.33 -10.63
C SER A 38 13.27 -4.38 -9.94
N ILE A 39 13.28 -4.14 -8.63
CA ILE A 39 14.47 -4.20 -7.80
C ILE A 39 14.44 -5.52 -7.00
N PRO A 40 15.35 -6.47 -7.23
CA PRO A 40 15.41 -7.69 -6.45
C PRO A 40 15.89 -7.37 -5.03
N ILE A 41 15.06 -7.70 -4.02
CA ILE A 41 15.41 -7.52 -2.61
C ILE A 41 16.01 -8.82 -2.05
N ILE A 42 15.40 -9.96 -2.39
CA ILE A 42 15.93 -11.29 -2.13
C ILE A 42 16.08 -11.98 -3.50
N PRO A 43 17.30 -12.09 -4.04
CA PRO A 43 17.52 -12.68 -5.35
C PRO A 43 16.87 -14.06 -5.49
N GLY A 44 16.06 -14.23 -6.53
CA GLY A 44 15.34 -15.47 -6.82
C GLY A 44 14.08 -15.74 -6.00
N TYR A 45 13.70 -14.84 -5.07
CA TYR A 45 12.53 -15.05 -4.20
C TYR A 45 11.61 -13.83 -4.10
N PHE A 46 12.16 -12.62 -3.93
CA PHE A 46 11.38 -11.42 -3.68
C PHE A 46 11.95 -10.22 -4.43
N SER A 47 11.11 -9.58 -5.25
CA SER A 47 11.43 -8.34 -5.96
C SER A 47 10.35 -7.30 -5.69
N LEU A 48 10.79 -6.05 -5.58
CA LEU A 48 9.94 -4.89 -5.48
C LEU A 48 9.72 -4.33 -6.89
N THR A 49 8.49 -4.42 -7.39
CA THR A 49 8.15 -3.97 -8.75
C THR A 49 7.17 -2.82 -8.70
N TYR A 50 7.49 -1.72 -9.39
CA TYR A 50 6.57 -0.58 -9.48
C TYR A 50 5.53 -0.78 -10.59
N ILE A 51 4.28 -1.05 -10.20
CA ILE A 51 3.14 -1.21 -11.13
C ILE A 51 2.04 -0.23 -10.74
N ARG A 52 1.48 0.46 -11.73
CA ARG A 52 0.22 1.21 -11.59
C ARG A 52 -0.91 0.32 -12.09
N ASN A 53 -1.81 -0.07 -11.19
CA ASN A 53 -2.97 -0.88 -11.55
C ASN A 53 -4.26 -0.04 -11.49
N PRO A 54 -4.68 0.60 -12.61
CA PRO A 54 -5.93 1.36 -12.66
C PRO A 54 -7.19 0.49 -12.60
N GLY A 55 -7.07 -0.82 -12.82
CA GLY A 55 -8.16 -1.80 -12.82
C GLY A 55 -7.98 -2.84 -11.72
N ALA A 56 -8.15 -2.41 -10.47
CA ALA A 56 -7.94 -3.22 -9.28
C ALA A 56 -8.64 -4.60 -9.36
N ALA A 57 -7.84 -5.67 -9.41
CA ALA A 57 -8.17 -7.10 -9.31
C ALA A 57 -9.17 -7.74 -10.30
N PHE A 58 -10.15 -7.01 -10.87
CA PHE A 58 -11.21 -7.58 -11.72
C PHE A 58 -11.39 -6.90 -13.08
N GLY A 59 -10.58 -5.89 -13.43
CA GLY A 59 -10.68 -5.20 -14.72
C GLY A 59 -11.94 -4.34 -14.93
N ILE A 60 -12.81 -4.23 -13.92
CA ILE A 60 -14.13 -3.56 -14.03
C ILE A 60 -14.00 -2.02 -14.11
N MET A 61 -12.85 -1.44 -13.76
CA MET A 61 -12.64 0.02 -13.72
C MET A 61 -11.45 0.50 -14.57
N GLY A 62 -10.93 -0.34 -15.48
CA GLY A 62 -9.91 0.09 -16.43
C GLY A 62 -10.54 0.92 -17.54
N THR A 63 -10.73 2.22 -17.34
CA THR A 63 -11.11 3.12 -18.44
C THR A 63 -9.93 3.28 -19.39
N THR A 64 -10.21 3.01 -20.67
CA THR A 64 -9.36 3.15 -21.87
C THR A 64 -8.58 4.45 -21.94
#